data_AF-A0A962S588-F1
#
_entry.id   AF-A0A962S588-F1
#
_cell.length_a   1.000
_cell.length_b   1.000
_cell.length_c   1.000
_cell.angle_alpha   90.00
_cell.angle_beta   90.00
_cell.angle_gamma   90.00
#
_symmetry.space_group_name_H-M   'P 1'
#
loop_
_entity.id
_entity.type
_entity.pdbx_description
1 polymer ?
#
loop_
_entity_poly.entity_id
_entity_poly.type
_entity_poly.pdbx_seq_one_letter_code
_entity_poly.pdbx_strand_id
1 'polypeptide(L)'
;MEEAARWYERESPGLGGRLIDAFEHAIGLLRGKMPPLLPVDGTSGKRGAKRIILRRFPFSVIVIQRSDDYLIVALAHHSRKPGYWQERICK
;
A
#
# COMPACT_ATOMS: atom_id res chain seq x y z
N MET A 1 7.95 6.27 4.68
CA MET A 1 8.43 5.87 3.34
C MET A 1 9.91 6.13 3.19
N GLU A 2 10.40 7.31 3.56
CA GLU A 2 11.83 7.67 3.46
C GLU A 2 12.77 6.70 4.18
N GLU A 3 12.40 6.21 5.36
CA GLU A 3 13.22 5.25 6.12
C GLU A 3 13.31 3.88 5.44
N ALA A 4 12.23 3.43 4.77
CA ALA A 4 12.23 2.21 3.98
C ALA A 4 13.05 2.38 2.69
N ALA A 5 12.92 3.52 2.00
CA ALA A 5 13.69 3.83 0.81
C ALA A 5 15.20 3.85 1.11
N ARG A 6 15.64 4.49 2.20
CA ARG A 6 17.05 4.51 2.62
C ARG A 6 17.59 3.16 3.10
N TRP A 7 16.74 2.26 3.56
CA TRP A 7 17.15 0.91 3.93
C TRP A 7 17.35 0.06 2.67
N TYR A 8 16.43 0.13 1.71
CA TYR A 8 16.55 -0.57 0.42
C TYR A 8 17.67 -0.03 -0.46
N GLU A 9 17.93 1.28 -0.44
CA GLU A 9 19.03 1.89 -1.19
C GLU A 9 20.40 1.50 -0.62
N ARG A 10 20.48 1.26 0.70
CA ARG A 10 21.67 0.70 1.35
C ARG A 10 21.84 -0.80 1.10
N GLU A 11 20.75 -1.55 0.95
CA GLU A 11 20.81 -3.00 0.72
C GLU A 11 21.08 -3.35 -0.75
N SER A 12 20.60 -2.53 -1.70
CA SER A 12 21.08 -2.53 -3.07
C SER A 12 20.72 -1.24 -3.81
N PRO A 13 21.69 -0.58 -4.46
CA PRO A 13 21.43 0.64 -5.21
C PRO A 13 20.35 0.42 -6.28
N GLY A 14 19.36 1.31 -6.34
CA GLY A 14 18.24 1.26 -7.28
C GLY A 14 17.00 0.49 -6.81
N LEU A 15 16.98 -0.13 -5.63
CA LEU A 15 15.74 -0.67 -5.05
C LEU A 15 14.83 0.40 -4.44
N GLY A 16 15.40 1.48 -3.88
CA GLY A 16 14.63 2.63 -3.39
C GLY A 16 13.80 3.28 -4.51
N GLY A 17 14.44 3.55 -5.66
CA GLY A 17 13.77 4.08 -6.85
C GLY A 17 12.70 3.15 -7.41
N ARG A 18 12.94 1.82 -7.46
CA ARG A 18 11.94 0.86 -7.93
C ARG A 18 10.74 0.72 -6.99
N LEU A 19 10.91 0.94 -5.69
CA LEU A 19 9.80 1.00 -4.74
C LEU A 19 8.93 2.24 -4.99
N ILE A 20 9.57 3.39 -5.27
CA ILE A 20 8.87 4.64 -5.62
C ILE A 20 8.10 4.45 -6.93
N ASP A 21 8.74 3.94 -7.98
CA ASP A 21 8.09 3.66 -9.27
C ASP A 21 6.90 2.70 -9.12
N ALA A 22 7.07 1.62 -8.34
CA ALA A 22 5.97 0.71 -8.07
C ALA A 22 4.82 1.40 -7.31
N PHE A 23 5.13 2.30 -6.38
CA PHE A 23 4.13 3.06 -5.64
C PHE A 23 3.38 4.06 -6.53
N GLU A 24 4.09 4.79 -7.39
CA GLU A 24 3.50 5.68 -8.38
C GLU A 24 2.62 4.91 -9.37
N HIS A 25 3.06 3.73 -9.83
CA HIS A 25 2.27 2.84 -10.67
C HIS A 25 0.99 2.40 -9.96
N ALA A 26 1.06 2.03 -8.68
CA ALA A 26 -0.13 1.66 -7.89
C ALA A 26 -1.12 2.83 -7.75
N ILE A 27 -0.63 4.07 -7.57
CA ILE A 27 -1.47 5.27 -7.57
C ILE A 27 -2.10 5.50 -8.94
N GLY A 28 -1.34 5.33 -10.03
CA GLY A 28 -1.86 5.40 -11.39
C GLY A 28 -3.01 4.42 -11.63
N LEU A 29 -2.88 3.20 -11.12
CA LEU A 29 -3.95 2.20 -11.18
C LEU A 29 -5.20 2.62 -10.40
N LEU A 30 -5.05 3.23 -9.21
CA LEU A 30 -6.17 3.76 -8.42
C LEU A 30 -6.97 4.84 -9.14
N ARG A 31 -6.32 5.64 -10.00
CA ARG A 31 -6.97 6.66 -10.83
C ARG A 31 -7.66 6.07 -12.07
N GLY A 32 -7.36 4.81 -12.40
CA GLY A 32 -7.98 4.10 -13.52
C GLY A 32 -9.42 3.67 -13.21
N LYS A 33 -10.17 3.31 -14.24
CA LYS A 33 -11.57 2.87 -14.11
C LYS A 33 -11.73 1.54 -13.36
N MET A 34 -10.68 0.70 -13.32
CA MET A 34 -10.75 -0.64 -12.74
C MET A 34 -9.44 -0.98 -11.99
N PRO A 35 -9.23 -0.41 -10.80
CA PRO A 35 -8.03 -0.70 -10.02
C PRO A 35 -8.05 -2.16 -9.51
N PRO A 36 -6.91 -2.88 -9.53
CA PRO A 36 -6.80 -4.26 -9.03
C PRO A 36 -6.77 -4.28 -7.49
N LEU A 37 -7.90 -3.90 -6.90
CA LEU A 37 -8.08 -3.81 -5.45
C LEU A 37 -8.45 -5.17 -4.89
N LEU A 38 -7.66 -5.65 -3.94
CA LEU A 38 -7.96 -6.84 -3.16
C LEU A 38 -8.56 -6.43 -1.81
N PRO A 39 -9.61 -7.12 -1.32
CA PRO A 39 -10.07 -6.90 0.04
C PRO A 39 -8.93 -7.23 1.03
N VAL A 40 -8.87 -6.49 2.14
CA VAL A 40 -7.98 -6.85 3.23
C VAL A 40 -8.71 -7.77 4.20
N ASP A 41 -8.00 -8.72 4.78
CA ASP A 41 -8.62 -9.69 5.68
C ASP A 41 -9.08 -9.05 7.00
N GLY A 42 -10.07 -9.68 7.65
CA GLY A 42 -10.56 -9.29 8.97
C GLY A 42 -11.51 -8.08 8.98
N THR A 43 -11.60 -7.42 10.14
CA THR A 43 -12.56 -6.33 10.40
C THR A 43 -12.31 -5.11 9.51
N SER A 44 -11.07 -4.85 9.13
CA SER A 44 -10.72 -3.73 8.24
C SER A 44 -11.31 -3.90 6.83
N GLY A 45 -11.29 -5.12 6.27
CA GLY A 45 -11.93 -5.40 4.99
C GLY A 45 -13.44 -5.19 5.02
N LYS A 46 -14.09 -5.61 6.11
CA LYS A 46 -15.53 -5.40 6.33
C LYS A 46 -15.90 -3.91 6.38
N ARG A 47 -14.97 -3.03 6.78
CA ARG A 47 -15.13 -1.57 6.77
C ARG A 47 -14.82 -0.92 5.41
N GLY A 48 -14.56 -1.71 4.36
CA GLY A 48 -14.26 -1.20 3.02
C GLY A 48 -12.78 -0.94 2.77
N ALA A 49 -11.88 -1.39 3.65
CA ALA A 49 -10.46 -1.36 3.36
C ALA A 49 -10.12 -2.35 2.23
N LYS A 50 -9.35 -1.86 1.27
CA LYS A 50 -8.81 -2.62 0.15
C LYS A 50 -7.30 -2.41 0.10
N ARG A 51 -6.59 -3.31 -0.58
CA ARG A 51 -5.14 -3.22 -0.77
C ARG A 51 -4.76 -3.45 -2.22
N ILE A 52 -3.71 -2.79 -2.66
CA ILE A 52 -2.98 -3.09 -3.90
C ILE A 52 -1.65 -3.69 -3.49
N ILE A 53 -1.32 -4.87 -4.04
CA ILE A 53 -0.02 -5.48 -3.83
C ILE A 53 0.96 -4.87 -4.84
N LEU A 54 2.07 -4.35 -4.33
CA LEU A 54 3.13 -3.83 -5.17
C LEU A 54 3.86 -5.00 -5.81
N ARG A 55 3.68 -5.17 -7.12
CA ARG A 55 4.29 -6.26 -7.86
C ARG A 55 5.81 -6.18 -7.68
N ARG A 56 6.46 -7.30 -7.30
CA ARG A 56 7.92 -7.42 -7.08
C ARG A 56 8.43 -6.90 -5.73
N PHE A 57 7.57 -6.39 -4.87
CA PHE A 57 7.93 -5.90 -3.54
C PHE A 57 7.00 -6.47 -2.46
N PRO A 58 7.51 -6.81 -1.26
CA PRO A 58 6.71 -7.28 -0.13
C PRO A 58 5.94 -6.13 0.55
N PHE A 59 5.34 -5.24 -0.25
CA PHE A 59 4.57 -4.11 0.22
C PHE A 59 3.17 -4.11 -0.38
N SER A 60 2.21 -3.60 0.38
CA SER A 60 0.86 -3.34 -0.06
C SER A 60 0.44 -1.92 0.26
N VAL A 61 -0.16 -1.24 -0.69
CA VAL A 61 -0.81 0.05 -0.47
C VAL A 61 -2.22 -0.22 0.03
N ILE A 62 -2.52 0.18 1.25
CA ILE A 62 -3.85 0.05 1.85
C ILE A 62 -4.63 1.32 1.54
N VAL A 63 -5.81 1.15 0.97
CA VAL A 63 -6.73 2.21 0.60
C VAL A 63 -8.12 1.96 1.15
N ILE A 64 -8.87 3.03 1.37
CA ILE A 64 -10.30 2.95 1.65
C ILE A 64 -11.02 3.73 0.56
N GLN A 65 -12.06 3.12 0.00
CA GLN A 65 -12.94 3.81 -0.93
C GLN A 65 -13.82 4.79 -0.15
N ARG A 66 -13.71 6.08 -0.47
CA ARG A 66 -14.65 7.14 -0.09
C ARG A 66 -15.57 7.41 -1.27
N SER A 67 -16.56 8.28 -1.09
CA SER A 67 -17.69 8.45 -2.01
C SER A 67 -17.29 8.57 -3.48
N ASP A 68 -16.19 9.27 -3.80
CA ASP A 68 -15.70 9.42 -5.18
C ASP A 68 -14.19 9.13 -5.33
N ASP A 69 -13.44 8.97 -4.23
CA ASP A 69 -11.98 8.87 -4.22
C ASP A 69 -11.46 7.71 -3.37
N TYR A 70 -10.20 7.33 -3.60
CA TYR A 70 -9.47 6.38 -2.75
C TYR A 70 -8.56 7.13 -1.78
N LEU A 71 -8.81 6.96 -0.48
CA LEU A 71 -7.91 7.45 0.56
C LEU A 71 -6.81 6.43 0.81
N ILE A 72 -5.56 6.82 0.59
CA ILE A 72 -4.39 5.99 0.93
C ILE A 72 -4.18 6.07 2.45
N VAL A 73 -4.38 4.94 3.13
CA VAL A 73 -4.26 4.84 4.60
C VAL A 73 -2.83 4.55 5.02
N ALA A 74 -2.16 3.64 4.31
CA ALA A 74 -0.83 3.19 4.68
C ALA A 74 -0.12 2.46 3.54
N LEU A 75 1.21 2.50 3.57
CA LEU A 75 2.07 1.55 2.89
C LEU A 75 2.47 0.46 3.91
N ALA A 76 1.95 -0.74 3.71
CA ALA A 76 2.10 -1.88 4.62
C ALA A 76 3.17 -2.84 4.12
N HIS A 77 4.22 -3.05 4.90
CA HIS A 77 5.21 -4.12 4.63
C HIS A 77 4.69 -5.45 5.16
N HIS A 78 4.81 -6.52 4.38
CA HIS A 78 4.26 -7.85 4.71
C HIS A 78 4.93 -8.47 5.95
N SER A 79 6.25 -8.32 6.13
CA SER A 79 6.98 -8.99 7.22
C SER A 79 7.36 -8.13 8.43
N ARG A 80 7.37 -6.79 8.32
CA ARG A 80 8.00 -5.97 9.38
C ARG A 80 7.03 -5.55 10.48
N LYS A 81 5.79 -5.19 10.10
CA LYS A 81 4.71 -4.78 11.02
C LYS A 81 3.37 -5.08 10.35
N PRO A 82 2.96 -6.35 10.20
CA PRO A 82 1.66 -6.66 9.63
C PRO A 82 0.55 -6.04 10.51
N GLY A 83 -0.36 -5.28 9.90
CA GLY A 83 -1.56 -4.79 10.57
C GLY A 83 -1.45 -3.50 11.38
N TYR A 84 -0.29 -2.84 11.50
CA TYR A 84 -0.17 -1.56 12.27
C TYR A 84 -1.15 -0.46 11.81
N TRP A 85 -1.59 -0.53 10.56
CA TRP A 85 -2.51 0.42 9.94
C TRP A 85 -3.98 0.12 10.27
N GLN A 86 -4.31 -1.06 10.80
CA GLN A 86 -5.68 -1.43 11.16
C GLN A 86 -6.24 -0.52 12.25
N GLU A 87 -5.39 -0.06 13.17
CA GLU A 87 -5.75 0.91 14.21
C GLU A 87 -6.23 2.24 13.62
N ARG A 88 -5.72 2.64 12.44
CA ARG A 88 -6.17 3.85 11.73
C ARG A 88 -7.52 3.69 11.03
N ILE A 89 -7.98 2.46 10.84
CA ILE A 89 -9.28 2.14 10.24
C ILE A 89 -10.34 1.88 11.32
N CYS A 90 -9.92 1.52 12.53
CA CYS A 90 -10.81 1.11 13.62
C CYS A 90 -11.42 2.27 14.42
N LYS A 91 -10.93 3.51 14.26
CA LYS A 91 -11.60 4.69 14.84
C LYS A 91 -13.00 4.93 14.27
#